data_AF-A0AA38PLC9-F1
#
_entry.id   AF-A0AA38PLC9-F1
#
_cell.length_a   1.000
_cell.length_b   1.000
_cell.length_c   1.000
_cell.angle_alpha   90.00
_cell.angle_beta   90.00
_cell.angle_gamma   90.00
#
_symmetry.space_group_name_H-M   'P 1'
#
loop_
_entity.id
_entity.type
_entity.pdbx_description
1 polymer ?
#
loop_
_entity_poly.entity_id
_entity_poly.type
_entity_poly.pdbx_seq_one_letter_code
_entity_poly.pdbx_strand_id
1 'polypeptide(L)'
;MAISTIFTDALVFVWDFFLTLTNIITPNLKAGHVVPSGHAGAAGNWPEYVPPGENDSRSACPMLNAMANHGILPHDGKNISFKLMNETVRSTYNFAPSFCYFVPNYIAGILKKDYSKDTFDLAEISVHNGIEHDASLTREDIFHEPDQGKPHVPFIEELLGSASGKDSKAEGSVLLTSDDLARYSAKRRTEAKARNPEFSLSKFHKTFGSSNSATLLRIFGGRVSDLRPFLIEERIPEGWEPSVQSRFGLTIAAFNFTVLPLESSTEKYVKQLTKESSNIQETSRVENYGATGVTETNIGSTNA
;
A
#
# COMPACT_ATOMS: atom_id res chain seq x y z
N MET A 1 -22.44 -5.53 -19.30
CA MET A 1 -21.52 -4.83 -18.38
C MET A 1 -20.06 -4.98 -18.79
N ALA A 2 -19.52 -6.20 -19.00
CA ALA A 2 -18.08 -6.42 -19.28
C ALA A 2 -17.47 -5.65 -20.48
N ILE A 3 -18.19 -5.50 -21.60
CA ILE A 3 -17.67 -4.79 -22.79
C ILE A 3 -17.54 -3.28 -22.55
N SER A 4 -18.48 -2.68 -21.80
CA SER A 4 -18.45 -1.25 -21.47
C SER A 4 -17.28 -0.88 -20.56
N THR A 5 -16.94 -1.76 -19.61
CA THR A 5 -15.77 -1.60 -18.73
C THR A 5 -14.45 -1.70 -19.50
N ILE A 6 -14.29 -2.69 -20.40
CA ILE A 6 -13.07 -2.83 -21.22
C ILE A 6 -12.82 -1.59 -22.08
N PHE A 7 -13.87 -1.07 -22.72
CA PHE A 7 -13.76 0.13 -23.54
C PHE A 7 -13.41 1.36 -22.70
N THR A 8 -14.03 1.52 -21.53
CA THR A 8 -13.73 2.62 -20.60
C THR A 8 -12.29 2.56 -20.13
N ASP A 9 -11.81 1.39 -19.71
CA ASP A 9 -10.43 1.20 -19.26
C ASP A 9 -9.43 1.51 -20.37
N ALA A 10 -9.70 1.04 -21.61
CA ALA A 10 -8.86 1.34 -22.76
C ALA A 10 -8.76 2.86 -23.02
N LEU A 11 -9.87 3.59 -22.94
CA LEU A 11 -9.87 5.05 -23.06
C LEU A 11 -9.05 5.72 -21.94
N VAL A 12 -9.15 5.22 -20.71
CA VAL A 12 -8.38 5.73 -19.56
C VAL A 12 -6.88 5.52 -19.79
N PHE A 13 -6.44 4.36 -20.28
CA PHE A 13 -5.03 4.11 -20.58
C PHE A 13 -4.50 4.95 -21.74
N VAL A 14 -5.32 5.20 -22.77
CA VAL A 14 -4.97 6.14 -23.85
C VAL A 14 -4.82 7.56 -23.30
N TRP A 15 -5.76 8.01 -22.45
CA TRP A 15 -5.68 9.31 -21.79
C TRP A 15 -4.42 9.42 -20.91
N ASP A 16 -4.15 8.41 -20.09
CA ASP A 16 -2.97 8.35 -19.22
C ASP A 16 -1.65 8.38 -20.01
N PHE A 17 -1.60 7.71 -21.16
CA PHE A 17 -0.46 7.76 -22.07
C PHE A 17 -0.19 9.18 -22.55
N PHE A 18 -1.21 9.92 -22.99
CA PHE A 18 -1.04 11.31 -23.40
C PHE A 18 -0.66 12.24 -22.24
N LEU A 19 -1.19 12.02 -21.03
CA LEU A 19 -0.75 12.75 -19.83
C LEU A 19 0.72 12.48 -19.52
N THR A 20 1.16 11.23 -19.70
CA THR A 20 2.56 10.83 -19.49
C THR A 20 3.48 11.52 -20.49
N LEU A 21 3.13 11.52 -21.77
CA LEU A 21 3.88 12.25 -22.79
C LEU A 21 3.92 13.76 -22.50
N THR A 22 2.79 14.33 -22.07
CA THR A 22 2.70 15.75 -21.74
C THR A 22 3.57 16.09 -20.53
N ASN A 23 3.61 15.24 -19.50
CA ASN A 23 4.50 15.40 -18.35
C ASN A 23 5.98 15.40 -18.73
N ILE A 24 6.39 14.66 -19.77
CA ILE A 24 7.79 14.64 -20.25
C ILE A 24 8.19 15.98 -20.87
N ILE A 25 7.28 16.64 -21.57
CA ILE A 25 7.57 17.88 -22.31
C ILE A 25 7.17 19.16 -21.56
N THR A 26 6.45 19.05 -20.44
CA THR A 26 6.04 20.20 -19.63
C THR A 26 6.94 20.35 -18.40
N PRO A 27 7.25 21.58 -17.96
CA PRO A 27 8.02 21.78 -16.75
C PRO A 27 7.28 21.23 -15.53
N ASN A 28 8.04 20.66 -14.60
CA ASN A 28 7.52 20.28 -13.27
C ASN A 28 6.91 21.49 -12.54
N LEU A 29 6.00 21.19 -11.61
CA LEU A 29 5.56 22.10 -10.56
C LEU A 29 6.75 22.48 -9.68
N LYS A 30 6.74 23.71 -9.16
CA LYS A 30 7.79 24.18 -8.24
C LYS A 30 7.53 23.58 -6.85
N ALA A 31 8.61 23.31 -6.11
CA ALA A 31 8.50 23.00 -4.69
C ALA A 31 7.73 24.11 -3.93
N GLY A 32 6.96 23.71 -2.92
CA GLY A 32 6.00 24.55 -2.21
C GLY A 32 4.72 24.89 -2.97
N HIS A 33 4.60 24.45 -4.23
CA HIS A 33 3.47 24.75 -5.13
C HIS A 33 2.92 23.48 -5.80
N VAL A 34 3.20 22.31 -5.25
CA VAL A 34 2.67 21.04 -5.77
C VAL A 34 1.18 20.93 -5.47
N VAL A 35 0.78 21.25 -4.24
CA VAL A 35 -0.63 21.41 -3.87
C VAL A 35 -1.13 22.73 -4.47
N PRO A 36 -2.20 22.72 -5.30
CA PRO A 36 -2.66 23.92 -5.98
C PRO A 36 -3.14 25.01 -5.02
N SER A 37 -2.90 26.29 -5.35
CA SER A 37 -3.41 27.41 -4.57
C SER A 37 -4.94 27.33 -4.39
N GLY A 38 -5.42 27.71 -3.20
CA GLY A 38 -6.84 27.65 -2.85
C GLY A 38 -7.33 26.27 -2.40
N HIS A 39 -6.49 25.25 -2.39
CA HIS A 39 -6.81 23.92 -1.85
C HIS A 39 -6.20 23.74 -0.45
N ALA A 40 -6.77 22.83 0.34
CA ALA A 40 -6.19 22.39 1.61
C ALA A 40 -4.76 21.86 1.38
N GLY A 41 -3.80 22.30 2.19
CA GLY A 41 -2.38 21.96 2.05
C GLY A 41 -1.56 22.88 1.16
N ALA A 42 -2.17 23.90 0.53
CA ALA A 42 -1.42 24.87 -0.28
C ALA A 42 -0.33 25.55 0.57
N ALA A 43 0.90 25.59 0.02
CA ALA A 43 2.10 26.04 0.74
C ALA A 43 2.39 25.27 2.05
N GLY A 44 1.94 24.01 2.15
CA GLY A 44 2.14 23.16 3.33
C GLY A 44 1.17 23.43 4.48
N ASN A 45 0.16 24.29 4.28
CA ASN A 45 -0.83 24.64 5.30
C ASN A 45 -2.00 23.66 5.26
N TRP A 46 -1.90 22.60 6.04
CA TRP A 46 -2.95 21.59 6.16
C TRP A 46 -4.01 22.02 7.17
N PRO A 47 -5.29 21.67 6.98
CA PRO A 47 -6.30 21.86 8.00
C PRO A 47 -5.92 21.17 9.31
N GLU A 48 -6.53 21.58 10.42
CA GLU A 48 -6.28 20.96 11.72
C GLU A 48 -6.60 19.45 11.69
N TYR A 49 -5.72 18.65 12.29
CA TYR A 49 -5.95 17.23 12.49
C TYR A 49 -6.94 17.01 13.63
N VAL A 50 -7.97 16.21 13.37
CA VAL A 50 -8.88 15.67 14.37
C VAL A 50 -8.84 14.14 14.27
N PRO A 51 -8.55 13.41 15.35
CA PRO A 51 -8.59 11.95 15.32
C PRO A 51 -10.03 11.46 15.08
N PRO A 52 -10.23 10.31 14.41
CA PRO A 52 -11.57 9.77 14.16
C PRO A 52 -12.26 9.41 15.48
N GLY A 53 -13.55 9.73 15.59
CA GLY A 53 -14.43 9.26 16.66
C GLY A 53 -14.92 7.84 16.42
N GLU A 54 -15.57 7.25 17.44
CA GLU A 54 -16.05 5.86 17.40
C GLU A 54 -17.04 5.55 16.27
N ASN A 55 -17.77 6.56 15.79
CA ASN A 55 -18.79 6.40 14.75
C ASN A 55 -18.32 6.81 13.36
N ASP A 56 -17.05 7.24 13.22
CA ASP A 56 -16.51 7.69 11.96
C ASP A 56 -16.05 6.49 11.12
N SER A 57 -16.31 6.58 9.82
CA SER A 57 -15.94 5.54 8.87
C SER A 57 -14.50 5.73 8.42
N ARG A 58 -13.69 4.67 8.50
CA ARG A 58 -12.31 4.64 8.01
C ARG A 58 -12.07 3.39 7.18
N SER A 59 -11.07 3.46 6.30
CA SER A 59 -10.75 2.44 5.30
C SER A 59 -9.39 1.79 5.57
N ALA A 60 -9.06 0.73 4.81
CA ALA A 60 -7.72 0.18 4.75
C ALA A 60 -6.65 1.16 4.17
N CYS A 61 -7.07 2.31 3.61
CA CYS A 61 -6.18 3.29 3.00
C CYS A 61 -5.80 4.41 3.97
N PRO A 62 -4.55 4.47 4.47
CA PRO A 62 -4.13 5.52 5.41
C PRO A 62 -4.21 6.93 4.81
N MET A 63 -4.05 7.06 3.49
CA MET A 63 -4.09 8.35 2.81
C MET A 63 -5.51 8.93 2.74
N LEU A 64 -6.53 8.11 2.51
CA LEU A 64 -7.92 8.58 2.52
C LEU A 64 -8.39 8.89 3.94
N ASN A 65 -7.97 8.07 4.91
CA ASN A 65 -8.24 8.31 6.31
C ASN A 65 -7.62 9.61 6.80
N ALA A 66 -6.38 9.91 6.39
CA ALA A 66 -5.75 11.19 6.70
C ALA A 66 -6.51 12.39 6.11
N MET A 67 -7.03 12.28 4.88
CA MET A 67 -7.87 13.34 4.32
C MET A 67 -9.15 13.55 5.13
N ALA A 68 -9.79 12.50 5.64
CA ALA A 68 -10.96 12.62 6.51
C ALA A 68 -10.60 13.21 7.89
N ASN A 69 -9.49 12.77 8.50
CA ASN A 69 -9.00 13.31 9.77
C ASN A 69 -8.66 14.80 9.69
N HIS A 70 -8.31 15.31 8.51
CA HIS A 70 -8.08 16.73 8.24
C HIS A 70 -9.31 17.45 7.63
N GLY A 71 -10.47 16.82 7.55
CA GLY A 71 -11.68 17.45 6.97
C GLY A 71 -11.58 17.80 5.47
N ILE A 72 -10.59 17.25 4.75
CA ILE A 72 -10.44 17.37 3.29
C ILE A 72 -11.51 16.50 2.60
N LEU A 73 -11.77 15.33 3.18
CA LEU A 73 -13.01 14.57 2.99
C LEU A 73 -13.95 14.83 4.18
N PRO A 74 -15.26 14.53 4.07
CA PRO A 74 -16.15 14.48 5.22
C PRO A 74 -15.49 13.77 6.39
N HIS A 75 -15.41 14.45 7.54
CA HIS A 75 -14.65 13.96 8.69
C HIS A 75 -15.19 12.64 9.25
N ASP A 76 -16.52 12.50 9.21
CA ASP A 76 -17.21 11.26 9.56
C ASP A 76 -16.91 10.11 8.58
N GLY A 77 -16.25 10.38 7.45
CA GLY A 77 -15.87 9.41 6.43
C GLY A 77 -17.06 8.87 5.64
N LYS A 78 -18.22 9.54 5.66
CA LYS A 78 -19.47 9.02 5.09
C LYS A 78 -19.97 9.85 3.92
N ASN A 79 -20.84 9.25 3.12
CA ASN A 79 -21.54 9.90 2.00
C ASN A 79 -20.59 10.63 1.02
N ILE A 80 -19.43 10.02 0.75
CA ILE A 80 -18.41 10.58 -0.13
C ILE A 80 -18.76 10.23 -1.57
N SER A 81 -18.88 11.22 -2.46
CA SER A 81 -19.01 10.93 -3.89
C SER A 81 -17.66 10.52 -4.48
N PHE A 82 -17.65 9.60 -5.45
CA PHE A 82 -16.41 9.20 -6.12
C PHE A 82 -15.70 10.36 -6.84
N LYS A 83 -16.47 11.35 -7.31
CA LYS A 83 -15.94 12.59 -7.91
C LYS A 83 -15.21 13.46 -6.87
N LEU A 84 -15.80 13.64 -5.69
CA LEU A 84 -15.14 14.35 -4.59
C LEU A 84 -13.84 13.65 -4.20
N MET A 85 -13.85 12.32 -4.06
CA MET A 85 -12.62 11.56 -3.77
C MET A 85 -11.57 11.76 -4.88
N ASN A 86 -11.95 11.70 -6.16
CA ASN A 86 -11.04 11.93 -7.29
C ASN A 86 -10.36 13.31 -7.19
N GLU A 87 -11.15 14.37 -7.06
CA GLU A 87 -10.68 15.76 -7.04
C GLU A 87 -9.76 16.05 -5.84
N THR A 88 -10.15 15.55 -4.67
CA THR A 88 -9.40 15.76 -3.42
C THR A 88 -8.11 14.92 -3.37
N VAL A 89 -8.12 13.67 -3.84
CA VAL A 89 -6.88 12.85 -3.95
C VAL A 89 -5.90 13.49 -4.91
N ARG A 90 -6.40 14.00 -6.04
CA ARG A 90 -5.56 14.68 -7.04
C ARG A 90 -4.89 15.93 -6.46
N SER A 91 -5.65 16.80 -5.80
CA SER A 91 -5.12 18.04 -5.24
C SER A 91 -4.20 17.81 -4.03
N THR A 92 -4.51 16.83 -3.19
CA THR A 92 -3.74 16.50 -1.97
C THR A 92 -2.43 15.79 -2.29
N TYR A 93 -2.46 14.80 -3.19
CA TYR A 93 -1.35 13.87 -3.41
C TYR A 93 -0.68 13.99 -4.77
N ASN A 94 -1.22 14.80 -5.68
CA ASN A 94 -0.73 14.96 -7.06
C ASN A 94 -0.64 13.64 -7.84
N PHE A 95 -1.65 12.78 -7.68
CA PHE A 95 -1.90 11.70 -8.64
C PHE A 95 -2.51 12.26 -9.94
N ALA A 96 -2.25 11.59 -11.05
CA ALA A 96 -2.82 12.02 -12.32
C ALA A 96 -4.35 11.86 -12.36
N PRO A 97 -5.06 12.73 -13.10
CA PRO A 97 -6.52 12.64 -13.18
C PRO A 97 -7.01 11.30 -13.77
N SER A 98 -6.22 10.66 -14.63
CA SER A 98 -6.46 9.29 -15.12
C SER A 98 -6.45 8.26 -13.99
N PHE A 99 -5.44 8.30 -13.11
CA PHE A 99 -5.35 7.44 -11.93
C PHE A 99 -6.50 7.70 -10.96
N CYS A 100 -6.77 8.98 -10.66
CA CYS A 100 -7.86 9.39 -9.76
C CYS A 100 -9.25 9.08 -10.30
N TYR A 101 -9.40 8.82 -11.60
CA TYR A 101 -10.64 8.28 -12.16
C TYR A 101 -10.65 6.74 -12.11
N PHE A 102 -9.57 6.10 -12.57
CA PHE A 102 -9.48 4.65 -12.72
C PHE A 102 -9.77 3.90 -11.42
N VAL A 103 -9.04 4.22 -10.35
CA VAL A 103 -9.14 3.46 -9.08
C VAL A 103 -10.52 3.66 -8.43
N PRO A 104 -11.04 4.89 -8.28
CA PRO A 104 -12.41 5.11 -7.81
C PRO A 104 -13.50 4.48 -8.67
N ASN A 105 -13.38 4.51 -10.00
CA ASN A 105 -14.35 3.89 -10.90
C ASN A 105 -14.32 2.35 -10.78
N TYR A 106 -13.13 1.77 -10.60
CA TYR A 106 -12.97 0.34 -10.37
C TYR A 106 -13.68 -0.10 -9.07
N ILE A 107 -13.41 0.57 -7.95
CA ILE A 107 -14.05 0.21 -6.67
C ILE A 107 -15.55 0.49 -6.67
N ALA A 108 -16.03 1.54 -7.36
CA ALA A 108 -17.47 1.76 -7.57
C ALA A 108 -18.14 0.54 -8.23
N GLY A 109 -17.50 -0.03 -9.26
CA GLY A 109 -17.97 -1.24 -9.93
C GLY A 109 -18.03 -2.47 -9.00
N ILE A 110 -17.02 -2.66 -8.15
CA ILE A 110 -17.01 -3.73 -7.13
C ILE A 110 -18.16 -3.56 -6.13
N LEU A 111 -18.40 -2.32 -5.67
CA LEU A 111 -19.49 -1.98 -4.77
C LEU A 111 -20.87 -1.95 -5.46
N LYS A 112 -20.93 -2.19 -6.78
CA LYS A 112 -22.14 -2.09 -7.61
C LYS A 112 -22.80 -0.70 -7.52
N LYS A 113 -21.98 0.34 -7.41
CA LYS A 113 -22.39 1.76 -7.35
C LYS A 113 -22.07 2.48 -8.66
N ASP A 114 -22.86 3.50 -8.98
CA ASP A 114 -22.63 4.41 -10.10
C ASP A 114 -21.62 5.50 -9.71
N TYR A 115 -20.45 5.51 -10.35
CA TYR A 115 -19.38 6.50 -10.10
C TYR A 115 -19.88 7.96 -10.12
N SER A 116 -20.86 8.27 -10.96
CA SER A 116 -21.31 9.65 -11.18
C SER A 116 -22.41 10.11 -10.23
N LYS A 117 -23.16 9.18 -9.63
CA LYS A 117 -24.40 9.48 -8.89
C LYS A 117 -24.34 9.05 -7.43
N ASP A 118 -23.66 7.95 -7.13
CA ASP A 118 -23.70 7.34 -5.81
C ASP A 118 -22.57 7.86 -4.91
N THR A 119 -22.78 7.64 -3.62
CA THR A 119 -21.81 7.90 -2.56
C THR A 119 -21.43 6.62 -1.85
N PHE A 120 -20.35 6.67 -1.08
CA PHE A 120 -19.89 5.57 -0.25
C PHE A 120 -19.32 6.09 1.08
N ASP A 121 -19.27 5.20 2.06
CA ASP A 121 -18.56 5.39 3.31
C ASP A 121 -17.18 4.73 3.23
N LEU A 122 -16.14 5.32 3.81
CA LEU A 122 -14.76 4.84 3.69
C LEU A 122 -14.58 3.35 4.05
N ALA A 123 -15.33 2.83 5.01
CA ALA A 123 -15.28 1.42 5.36
C ALA A 123 -15.72 0.51 4.20
N GLU A 124 -16.64 0.93 3.32
CA GLU A 124 -17.15 0.13 2.21
C GLU A 124 -16.05 -0.25 1.21
N ILE A 125 -15.06 0.63 0.98
CA ILE A 125 -13.97 0.36 0.03
C ILE A 125 -12.93 -0.63 0.58
N SER A 126 -13.08 -1.06 1.85
CA SER A 126 -12.28 -2.12 2.47
C SER A 126 -12.90 -3.51 2.28
N VAL A 127 -13.80 -3.66 1.30
CA VAL A 127 -14.36 -4.97 0.93
C VAL A 127 -13.25 -5.94 0.54
N HIS A 128 -13.18 -7.05 1.27
CA HIS A 128 -12.16 -8.07 1.07
C HIS A 128 -12.18 -8.65 -0.33
N ASN A 129 -10.99 -8.85 -0.91
CA ASN A 129 -10.78 -9.27 -2.29
C ASN A 129 -11.35 -8.32 -3.37
N GLY A 130 -11.80 -7.12 -2.99
CA GLY A 130 -12.00 -6.00 -3.91
C GLY A 130 -10.66 -5.38 -4.26
N ILE A 131 -10.39 -4.20 -3.69
CA ILE A 131 -9.04 -3.63 -3.66
C ILE A 131 -8.28 -4.08 -2.41
N GLU A 132 -8.97 -4.14 -1.26
CA GLU A 132 -8.44 -4.67 0.00
C GLU A 132 -7.96 -6.12 -0.21
N HIS A 133 -6.83 -6.45 0.41
CA HIS A 133 -6.14 -7.72 0.24
C HIS A 133 -5.28 -8.08 1.46
N ASP A 134 -5.08 -9.39 1.64
CA ASP A 134 -4.18 -9.94 2.66
C ASP A 134 -2.72 -9.53 2.45
N ALA A 135 -1.88 -9.75 3.46
CA ALA A 135 -0.46 -9.37 3.46
C ALA A 135 -0.21 -7.87 3.25
N SER A 136 -1.14 -7.04 3.72
CA SER A 136 -0.98 -5.60 3.75
C SER A 136 0.25 -5.17 4.58
N LEU A 137 0.85 -4.05 4.19
CA LEU A 137 2.04 -3.50 4.85
C LEU A 137 1.74 -3.01 6.28
N THR A 138 0.54 -2.52 6.51
CA THR A 138 0.20 -1.73 7.70
C THR A 138 -1.08 -2.19 8.39
N ARG A 139 -1.73 -3.23 7.87
CA ARG A 139 -2.97 -3.84 8.40
C ARG A 139 -2.75 -5.33 8.61
N GLU A 140 -3.42 -5.88 9.61
CA GLU A 140 -3.60 -7.33 9.72
C GLU A 140 -4.62 -7.79 8.69
N ASP A 141 -4.49 -9.05 8.25
CA ASP A 141 -5.46 -9.68 7.36
C ASP A 141 -6.85 -9.69 8.02
N ILE A 142 -7.92 -9.62 7.21
CA ILE A 142 -9.29 -9.55 7.73
C ILE A 142 -9.67 -10.74 8.61
N PHE A 143 -9.02 -11.88 8.40
CA PHE A 143 -9.14 -13.08 9.23
C PHE A 143 -8.75 -12.81 10.71
N HIS A 144 -7.81 -11.91 10.96
CA HIS A 144 -7.32 -11.57 12.31
C HIS A 144 -7.95 -10.29 12.88
N GLU A 145 -8.21 -9.28 12.04
CA GLU A 145 -8.85 -8.02 12.43
C GLU A 145 -9.94 -7.65 11.42
N PRO A 146 -11.24 -7.80 11.77
CA PRO A 146 -12.33 -7.46 10.86
C PRO A 146 -12.43 -5.97 10.53
N ASP A 147 -12.01 -5.09 11.45
CA ASP A 147 -12.00 -3.65 11.21
C ASP A 147 -10.71 -3.21 10.51
N GLN A 148 -10.74 -3.27 9.19
CA GLN A 148 -9.63 -2.89 8.31
C GLN A 148 -9.32 -1.38 8.33
N GLY A 149 -10.13 -0.56 9.01
CA GLY A 149 -9.82 0.84 9.29
C GLY A 149 -8.64 1.02 10.25
N LYS A 150 -8.36 0.01 11.09
CA LYS A 150 -7.34 0.11 12.16
C LYS A 150 -5.92 -0.13 11.63
N PRO A 151 -4.97 0.80 11.85
CA PRO A 151 -3.57 0.55 11.58
C PRO A 151 -2.98 -0.47 12.58
N HIS A 152 -2.21 -1.43 12.07
CA HIS A 152 -1.42 -2.35 12.91
C HIS A 152 -0.03 -1.76 13.17
N VAL A 153 0.10 -1.02 14.27
CA VAL A 153 1.32 -0.29 14.66
C VAL A 153 2.59 -1.15 14.64
N PRO A 154 2.60 -2.42 15.13
CA PRO A 154 3.80 -3.25 15.07
C PRO A 154 4.32 -3.48 13.64
N PHE A 155 3.45 -3.66 12.65
CA PHE A 155 3.90 -3.77 11.25
C PHE A 155 4.47 -2.47 10.73
N ILE A 156 3.84 -1.35 11.07
CA ILE A 156 4.29 -0.03 10.63
C ILE A 156 5.67 0.28 11.22
N GLU A 157 5.87 0.03 12.51
CA GLU A 157 7.15 0.26 13.17
C GLU A 157 8.26 -0.65 12.62
N GLU A 158 7.95 -1.94 12.38
CA GLU A 158 8.91 -2.86 11.75
C GLU A 158 9.27 -2.42 10.31
N LEU A 159 8.27 -2.01 9.52
CA LEU A 159 8.47 -1.48 8.18
C LEU A 159 9.38 -0.24 8.21
N LEU A 160 9.05 0.77 9.01
CA LEU A 160 9.82 2.01 9.08
C LEU A 160 11.24 1.78 9.63
N GLY A 161 11.39 0.86 10.59
CA GLY A 161 12.67 0.42 11.13
C GLY A 161 13.56 -0.31 10.12
N SER A 162 12.99 -0.84 9.03
CA SER A 162 13.73 -1.49 7.94
C SER A 162 14.39 -0.52 6.94
N ALA A 163 14.13 0.79 7.07
CA ALA A 163 14.66 1.81 6.17
C ALA A 163 16.20 1.81 6.14
N SER A 164 16.78 1.60 4.96
CA SER A 164 18.23 1.54 4.77
C SER A 164 18.80 2.70 3.94
N GLY A 165 17.93 3.49 3.31
CA GLY A 165 18.33 4.65 2.51
C GLY A 165 18.74 5.84 3.36
N LYS A 166 19.66 6.66 2.84
CA LYS A 166 20.07 7.93 3.46
C LYS A 166 19.43 9.10 2.74
N ASP A 167 18.85 10.03 3.48
CA ASP A 167 18.38 11.29 2.89
C ASP A 167 19.56 12.26 2.76
N SER A 168 19.91 12.63 1.53
CA SER A 168 20.97 13.62 1.28
C SER A 168 20.54 15.05 1.60
N LYS A 169 19.25 15.29 1.84
CA LYS A 169 18.69 16.63 2.10
C LYS A 169 18.56 16.97 3.58
N ALA A 170 18.60 15.97 4.46
CA ALA A 170 18.45 16.15 5.90
C ALA A 170 19.38 15.17 6.65
N GLU A 171 20.36 15.72 7.35
CA GLU A 171 21.33 14.93 8.11
C GLU A 171 20.62 14.10 9.20
N GLY A 172 20.92 12.80 9.25
CA GLY A 172 20.28 11.86 10.18
C GLY A 172 18.93 11.30 9.72
N SER A 173 18.35 11.81 8.63
CA SER A 173 17.10 11.29 8.08
C SER A 173 17.31 10.03 7.24
N VAL A 174 16.40 9.07 7.39
CA VAL A 174 16.41 7.78 6.68
C VAL A 174 15.25 7.67 5.70
N LEU A 175 15.50 6.94 4.61
CA LEU A 175 14.54 6.69 3.53
C LEU A 175 14.26 5.19 3.41
N LEU A 176 13.00 4.83 3.24
CA LEU A 176 12.65 3.54 2.68
C LEU A 176 13.10 3.48 1.22
N THR A 177 13.75 2.38 0.85
CA THR A 177 14.12 2.08 -0.53
C THR A 177 13.13 1.09 -1.16
N SER A 178 13.17 0.95 -2.49
CA SER A 178 12.41 -0.09 -3.19
C SER A 178 12.79 -1.50 -2.74
N ASP A 179 14.03 -1.70 -2.32
CA ASP A 179 14.54 -2.99 -1.89
C ASP A 179 14.08 -3.33 -0.46
N ASP A 180 14.02 -2.34 0.44
CA ASP A 180 13.42 -2.49 1.77
C ASP A 180 11.95 -2.86 1.67
N LEU A 181 11.19 -2.15 0.82
CA LEU A 181 9.78 -2.43 0.58
C LEU A 181 9.54 -3.81 -0.03
N ALA A 182 10.40 -4.24 -0.97
CA ALA A 182 10.29 -5.56 -1.59
C ALA A 182 10.55 -6.68 -0.57
N ARG A 183 11.58 -6.54 0.28
CA ARG A 183 11.85 -7.48 1.38
C ARG A 183 10.70 -7.54 2.38
N TYR A 184 10.23 -6.37 2.83
CA TYR A 184 9.16 -6.31 3.83
C TYR A 184 7.84 -6.88 3.28
N SER A 185 7.49 -6.55 2.03
CA SER A 185 6.33 -7.13 1.34
C SER A 185 6.44 -8.66 1.24
N ALA A 186 7.63 -9.19 0.92
CA ALA A 186 7.85 -10.62 0.83
C ALA A 186 7.73 -11.33 2.19
N LYS A 187 8.20 -10.68 3.26
CA LYS A 187 7.99 -11.12 4.64
C LYS A 187 6.50 -11.18 4.95
N ARG A 188 5.76 -10.08 4.75
CA ARG A 188 4.31 -10.01 4.99
C ARG A 188 3.55 -11.11 4.23
N ARG A 189 3.83 -11.31 2.94
CA ARG A 189 3.20 -12.37 2.11
C ARG A 189 3.47 -13.77 2.64
N THR A 190 4.71 -14.05 3.06
CA THR A 190 5.11 -15.36 3.59
C THR A 190 4.45 -15.63 4.94
N GLU A 191 4.47 -14.65 5.84
CA GLU A 191 3.90 -14.78 7.18
C GLU A 191 2.38 -14.85 7.18
N ALA A 192 1.72 -14.00 6.40
CA ALA A 192 0.27 -14.02 6.22
C ALA A 192 -0.19 -15.39 5.72
N LYS A 193 0.45 -15.90 4.66
CA LYS A 193 0.14 -17.24 4.12
C LYS A 193 0.33 -18.37 5.14
N ALA A 194 1.27 -18.24 6.08
CA ALA A 194 1.51 -19.24 7.10
C ALA A 194 0.52 -19.16 8.29
N ARG A 195 -0.02 -17.98 8.59
CA ARG A 195 -0.85 -17.72 9.78
C ARG A 195 -2.35 -17.59 9.49
N ASN A 196 -2.71 -17.25 8.26
CA ASN A 196 -4.08 -17.07 7.81
C ASN A 196 -4.51 -18.31 6.98
N PRO A 197 -5.39 -19.19 7.51
CA PRO A 197 -5.89 -20.35 6.78
C PRO A 197 -6.80 -20.00 5.60
N GLU A 198 -7.30 -18.76 5.55
CA GLU A 198 -8.14 -18.22 4.48
C GLU A 198 -7.35 -17.30 3.53
N PHE A 199 -6.01 -17.32 3.63
CA PHE A 199 -5.13 -16.42 2.88
C PHE A 199 -5.43 -16.40 1.38
N SER A 200 -5.65 -15.19 0.86
CA SER A 200 -5.94 -14.93 -0.54
C SER A 200 -5.11 -13.76 -1.05
N LEU A 201 -4.38 -13.99 -2.15
CA LEU A 201 -3.59 -12.94 -2.77
C LEU A 201 -3.43 -13.20 -4.27
N SER A 202 -4.42 -12.72 -5.04
CA SER A 202 -4.43 -12.88 -6.50
C SER A 202 -3.28 -12.11 -7.16
N LYS A 203 -2.99 -12.37 -8.44
CA LYS A 203 -2.00 -11.60 -9.21
C LYS A 203 -2.33 -10.09 -9.25
N PHE A 204 -3.62 -9.76 -9.32
CA PHE A 204 -4.09 -8.38 -9.24
C PHE A 204 -3.72 -7.77 -7.87
N HIS A 205 -4.06 -8.45 -6.77
CA HIS A 205 -3.76 -7.97 -5.41
C HIS A 205 -2.27 -7.86 -5.12
N LYS A 206 -1.45 -8.81 -5.61
CA LYS A 206 0.01 -8.69 -5.54
C LYS A 206 0.51 -7.40 -6.19
N THR A 207 0.02 -7.12 -7.40
CA THR A 207 0.40 -5.92 -8.15
C THR A 207 -0.10 -4.66 -7.44
N PHE A 208 -1.33 -4.68 -6.92
CA PHE A 208 -1.91 -3.55 -6.18
C PHE A 208 -1.17 -3.29 -4.85
N GLY A 209 -0.81 -4.32 -4.09
CA GLY A 209 0.02 -4.20 -2.89
C GLY A 209 1.42 -3.63 -3.18
N SER A 210 2.00 -3.99 -4.33
CA SER A 210 3.24 -3.37 -4.82
C SER A 210 3.03 -1.90 -5.25
N SER A 211 1.87 -1.54 -5.79
CA SER A 211 1.48 -0.14 -6.00
C SER A 211 1.38 0.62 -4.68
N ASN A 212 0.73 0.06 -3.66
CA ASN A 212 0.66 0.66 -2.32
C ASN A 212 2.06 0.92 -1.75
N SER A 213 2.98 -0.03 -1.91
CA SER A 213 4.39 0.12 -1.53
C SER A 213 5.07 1.24 -2.32
N ALA A 214 4.91 1.24 -3.65
CA ALA A 214 5.50 2.25 -4.52
C ALA A 214 4.97 3.67 -4.24
N THR A 215 3.73 3.81 -3.75
CA THR A 215 3.19 5.10 -3.31
C THR A 215 4.05 5.73 -2.21
N LEU A 216 4.52 4.92 -1.25
CA LEU A 216 5.42 5.38 -0.18
C LEU A 216 6.71 6.00 -0.74
N LEU A 217 7.20 5.50 -1.87
CA LEU A 217 8.37 6.06 -2.54
C LEU A 217 8.03 7.27 -3.41
N ARG A 218 6.99 7.17 -4.24
CA ARG A 218 6.72 8.15 -5.28
C ARG A 218 6.09 9.41 -4.70
N ILE A 219 5.06 9.26 -3.88
CA ILE A 219 4.31 10.37 -3.30
C ILE A 219 5.03 10.93 -2.07
N PHE A 220 5.55 10.07 -1.20
CA PHE A 220 6.16 10.51 0.07
C PHE A 220 7.69 10.59 0.02
N GLY A 221 8.32 10.21 -1.09
CA GLY A 221 9.78 10.23 -1.21
C GLY A 221 10.49 9.19 -0.35
N GLY A 222 9.76 8.25 0.25
CA GLY A 222 10.30 7.25 1.18
C GLY A 222 10.72 7.79 2.54
N ARG A 223 10.51 9.09 2.84
CA ARG A 223 10.97 9.71 4.10
C ARG A 223 10.22 9.12 5.29
N VAL A 224 10.96 8.49 6.20
CA VAL A 224 10.38 7.89 7.40
C VAL A 224 9.70 8.95 8.29
N SER A 225 10.25 10.17 8.35
CA SER A 225 9.66 11.29 9.10
C SER A 225 8.27 11.66 8.61
N ASP A 226 8.04 11.59 7.30
CA ASP A 226 6.75 11.91 6.69
C ASP A 226 5.81 10.70 6.81
N LEU A 227 6.32 9.50 6.53
CA LEU A 227 5.52 8.28 6.53
C LEU A 227 4.98 7.90 7.90
N ARG A 228 5.75 8.12 8.98
CA ARG A 228 5.35 7.72 10.33
C ARG A 228 3.98 8.28 10.75
N PRO A 229 3.74 9.60 10.76
CA PRO A 229 2.42 10.15 11.11
C PRO A 229 1.33 9.75 10.10
N PHE A 230 1.65 9.62 8.81
CA PHE A 230 0.68 9.14 7.81
C PHE A 230 0.22 7.71 8.06
N LEU A 231 1.10 6.83 8.53
CA LEU A 231 0.79 5.40 8.69
C LEU A 231 0.26 5.06 10.09
N ILE A 232 0.74 5.74 11.14
CA ILE A 232 0.35 5.48 12.54
C ILE A 232 -0.88 6.31 12.93
N GLU A 233 -0.80 7.63 12.75
CA GLU A 233 -1.83 8.56 13.21
C GLU A 233 -2.87 8.87 12.11
N GLU A 234 -2.55 8.47 10.87
CA GLU A 234 -3.27 8.87 9.67
C GLU A 234 -3.42 10.39 9.64
N ARG A 235 -2.27 11.06 9.79
CA ARG A 235 -2.14 12.51 9.89
C ARG A 235 -1.18 13.02 8.83
N ILE A 236 -1.55 14.10 8.16
CA ILE A 236 -0.70 14.83 7.23
C ILE A 236 0.25 15.71 8.07
N PRO A 237 1.58 15.55 7.97
CA PRO A 237 2.53 16.42 8.66
C PRO A 237 2.41 17.87 8.19
N GLU A 238 2.60 18.82 9.10
CA GLU A 238 2.69 20.23 8.76
C GLU A 238 3.85 20.47 7.77
N GLY A 239 3.64 21.34 6.79
CA GLY A 239 4.64 21.64 5.77
C GLY A 239 4.86 20.52 4.74
N TRP A 240 4.21 19.35 4.88
CA TRP A 240 4.36 18.26 3.94
C TRP A 240 3.81 18.62 2.55
N GLU A 241 4.51 18.19 1.50
CA GLU A 241 4.02 18.23 0.13
C GLU A 241 4.36 16.94 -0.63
N PRO A 242 3.59 16.56 -1.67
CA PRO A 242 3.91 15.40 -2.49
C PRO A 242 5.27 15.56 -3.19
N SER A 243 6.06 14.49 -3.17
CA SER A 243 7.36 14.43 -3.84
C SER A 243 7.24 14.33 -5.37
N VAL A 244 6.07 13.93 -5.91
CA VAL A 244 5.80 13.99 -7.35
C VAL A 244 5.49 15.41 -7.76
N GLN A 245 6.36 15.99 -8.58
CA GLN A 245 6.23 17.36 -9.08
C GLN A 245 5.77 17.44 -10.54
N SER A 246 5.43 16.32 -11.17
CA SER A 246 4.97 16.32 -12.57
C SER A 246 3.70 17.17 -12.73
N ARG A 247 3.60 17.92 -13.84
CA ARG A 247 2.55 18.91 -14.10
C ARG A 247 1.14 18.34 -13.95
N PHE A 248 0.93 17.13 -14.45
CA PHE A 248 -0.33 16.40 -14.41
C PHE A 248 -0.30 15.26 -13.39
N GLY A 249 0.60 15.31 -12.40
CA GLY A 249 0.71 14.30 -11.36
C GLY A 249 1.28 12.96 -11.81
N LEU A 250 1.25 11.99 -10.90
CA LEU A 250 1.73 10.62 -11.11
C LEU A 250 0.75 9.83 -11.99
N THR A 251 1.12 9.61 -13.26
CA THR A 251 0.34 8.81 -14.22
C THR A 251 0.48 7.32 -13.96
N ILE A 252 -0.49 6.52 -14.40
CA ILE A 252 -0.47 5.05 -14.24
C ILE A 252 0.77 4.47 -14.93
N ALA A 253 1.10 4.94 -16.13
CA ALA A 253 2.29 4.52 -16.86
C ALA A 253 3.59 4.88 -16.12
N ALA A 254 3.73 6.13 -15.65
CA ALA A 254 4.91 6.54 -14.89
C ALA A 254 5.04 5.77 -13.57
N PHE A 255 3.91 5.47 -12.93
CA PHE A 255 3.88 4.73 -11.68
C PHE A 255 4.35 3.28 -11.86
N ASN A 256 3.90 2.62 -12.93
CA ASN A 256 4.26 1.23 -13.22
C ASN A 256 5.76 0.99 -13.44
N PHE A 257 6.54 2.02 -13.79
CA PHE A 257 8.01 1.90 -13.80
C PHE A 257 8.62 1.67 -12.42
N THR A 258 7.90 1.96 -11.34
CA THR A 258 8.31 1.64 -9.96
C THR A 258 7.62 0.36 -9.46
N VAL A 259 6.34 0.18 -9.78
CA VAL A 259 5.54 -0.98 -9.32
C VAL A 259 6.08 -2.30 -9.85
N LEU A 260 6.34 -2.40 -11.16
CA LEU A 260 6.70 -3.68 -11.78
C LEU A 260 8.07 -4.21 -11.31
N PRO A 261 9.14 -3.40 -11.21
CA PRO A 261 10.40 -3.86 -10.62
C PRO A 261 10.28 -4.22 -9.14
N LEU A 262 9.48 -3.47 -8.37
CA LEU A 262 9.22 -3.76 -6.96
C LEU A 262 8.53 -5.12 -6.81
N GLU A 263 7.45 -5.36 -7.56
CA GLU A 263 6.74 -6.65 -7.55
C GLU A 263 7.65 -7.82 -7.95
N SER A 264 8.46 -7.63 -8.99
CA SER A 264 9.41 -8.66 -9.42
C SER A 264 10.43 -8.99 -8.32
N SER A 265 10.91 -7.97 -7.60
CA SER A 265 11.83 -8.13 -6.47
C SER A 265 11.15 -8.80 -5.28
N THR A 266 9.92 -8.42 -4.95
CA THR A 266 9.10 -9.07 -3.91
C THR A 266 8.94 -10.56 -4.19
N GLU A 267 8.56 -10.94 -5.42
CA GLU A 267 8.40 -12.36 -5.78
C GLU A 267 9.72 -13.14 -5.73
N LYS A 268 10.86 -12.49 -6.02
CA LYS A 268 12.19 -13.10 -5.84
C LYS A 268 12.44 -13.40 -4.35
N TYR A 269 12.18 -12.44 -3.46
CA TYR A 269 12.36 -12.63 -2.02
C TYR A 269 11.39 -13.67 -1.44
N VAL A 270 10.13 -13.70 -1.88
CA VAL A 270 9.16 -14.75 -1.48
C VAL A 270 9.69 -16.15 -1.82
N LYS A 271 10.24 -16.34 -3.03
CA LYS A 271 10.83 -17.62 -3.44
C LYS A 271 12.05 -18.00 -2.58
N GLN A 272 12.87 -17.02 -2.21
CA GLN A 272 14.03 -17.24 -1.33
C GLN A 272 13.59 -17.68 0.07
N LEU A 273 12.68 -16.94 0.71
CA LEU A 273 12.14 -17.26 2.04
C LEU A 273 11.44 -18.62 2.08
N THR A 274 10.70 -18.96 1.02
CA THR A 274 10.04 -20.27 0.90
C THR A 274 11.08 -21.39 0.84
N LYS A 275 12.14 -21.22 0.04
CA LYS A 275 13.21 -22.22 -0.08
C LYS A 275 13.98 -22.40 1.22
N GLU A 276 14.30 -21.31 1.92
CA GLU A 276 14.97 -21.36 3.23
C GLU A 276 14.12 -22.10 4.26
N SER A 277 12.82 -21.84 4.30
CA SER A 277 11.87 -22.54 5.19
C SER A 277 11.81 -24.04 4.88
N SER A 278 11.76 -24.43 3.61
CA SER A 278 11.81 -25.85 3.20
C SER A 278 13.10 -26.54 3.63
N ASN A 279 14.25 -25.88 3.46
CA ASN A 279 15.55 -26.42 3.83
C ASN A 279 15.69 -26.60 5.36
N ILE A 280 15.18 -25.66 6.16
CA ILE A 280 15.15 -25.76 7.63
C ILE A 280 14.26 -26.93 8.06
N GLN A 281 13.12 -27.12 7.41
CA GLN A 281 12.23 -28.24 7.69
C GLN A 281 12.85 -29.60 7.30
N GLU A 282 13.62 -29.66 6.22
CA GLU A 282 14.33 -30.86 5.79
C GLU A 282 15.49 -31.22 6.75
N THR A 283 16.31 -30.24 7.12
CA THR A 283 17.42 -30.43 8.07
C THR A 283 16.93 -30.87 9.46
N SER A 284 15.91 -30.20 10.01
CA SER A 284 15.29 -30.61 11.29
C SER A 284 14.62 -31.98 11.23
N ARG A 285 14.09 -32.40 10.07
CA ARG A 285 13.60 -33.77 9.87
C ARG A 285 14.75 -34.78 9.92
N VAL A 286 15.85 -34.54 9.20
CA VAL A 286 17.03 -35.42 9.18
C VAL A 286 17.66 -35.57 10.57
N GLU A 287 17.79 -34.48 11.33
CA GLU A 287 18.31 -34.52 12.71
C GLU A 287 17.42 -35.34 13.65
N ASN A 288 16.09 -35.21 13.53
CA ASN A 288 15.15 -36.02 14.31
C ASN A 288 15.21 -37.52 13.97
N TYR A 289 15.40 -37.90 12.70
CA TYR A 289 15.60 -39.31 12.33
C TYR A 289 16.95 -39.86 12.82
N GLY A 290 18.01 -39.04 12.81
CA GLY A 290 19.33 -39.41 13.34
C GLY A 290 19.33 -39.66 14.85
N ALA A 291 18.52 -38.91 15.61
CA ALA A 291 18.38 -39.09 17.06
C ALA A 291 17.59 -40.35 17.45
N THR A 292 16.68 -40.84 16.60
CA THR A 292 15.91 -42.07 16.84
C THR A 292 16.62 -43.37 16.44
N GLY A 293 17.83 -43.28 15.85
CA GLY A 293 18.57 -44.43 15.28
C GLY A 293 19.60 -45.09 16.18
N VAL A 294 19.75 -44.67 17.45
CA VAL A 294 20.77 -45.22 18.36
C VAL A 294 20.15 -45.66 19.68
N THR A 295 19.54 -46.85 19.70
CA THR A 295 19.58 -47.80 20.83
C THR A 295 18.95 -49.13 20.41
N GLU A 296 19.78 -50.12 20.10
CA GLU A 296 19.66 -51.51 20.60
C GLU A 296 20.87 -52.31 20.12
N THR A 297 22.02 -52.09 20.78
CA THR A 297 23.13 -53.06 20.70
C THR A 297 22.76 -54.26 21.55
N ASN A 298 22.34 -55.29 20.83
CA ASN A 298 22.19 -56.69 21.19
C ASN A 298 23.32 -57.19 22.11
N ILE A 299 23.05 -57.41 23.40
CA ILE A 299 23.93 -58.17 24.29
C ILE A 299 23.46 -59.63 24.23
N GLY A 300 24.12 -60.42 23.39
CA GLY A 300 23.99 -61.86 23.38
C GLY A 300 24.65 -62.47 24.61
N SER A 301 23.87 -63.15 25.45
CA SER A 301 24.38 -64.03 26.50
C SER A 301 24.50 -65.46 25.96
N THR A 302 25.72 -65.94 25.92
CA THR A 302 26.13 -67.32 25.65
C THR A 302 25.79 -68.27 26.80
N ASN A 303 25.49 -69.52 26.43
CA ASN A 303 25.24 -70.71 27.26
C ASN A 303 26.13 -70.89 28.50
N ALA A 304 25.50 -71.30 29.61
CA ALA A 304 25.82 -72.50 30.42
C ALA A 304 24.68 -72.78 31.40
#